data_AF-A0A9D4J078-F1
#
_entry.id   AF-A0A9D4J078-F1
#
_cell.length_a   1.000
_cell.length_b   1.000
_cell.length_c   1.000
_cell.angle_alpha   90.00
_cell.angle_beta   90.00
_cell.angle_gamma   90.00
#
_symmetry.space_group_name_H-M   'P 1'
#
loop_
_entity.id
_entity.type
_entity.pdbx_description
1 polymer ?
#
loop_
_entity_poly.entity_id
_entity_poly.type
_entity_poly.pdbx_seq_one_letter_code
_entity_poly.pdbx_strand_id
1 'polypeptide(L)'
;MFYPPFRRCWNSSVQECHNVALRKPAYQTDTDPVCSSYAIRAVDGDESQLFSQGSCTHPYRSHSNWEVDFEGIYVIGNVKIYNRRSGDWSHLLRYVEVYVGMTRNGTNRLIGFHPGEVDLTVSFDLQTIVYGRWVRITRRSLTQPYPLCLCEVKVEGSQKYDTFEQFVLNGNAIGDEGNVRTINQCAFVCSRDVHCVAALYNETSLSCKTFDTLDVERVSDGTATILVNECHNVALRKPAYQTDTDPVCSAYAIRAVDGDESQLFSQGSCTHPYRSHSNWEVDFEGIYVIGNVKIYNRRSGDWSHLLRDVEVYVGMTRNGTNRLIGFHPGEVDLTVSFDLQTIVYGRWVRITRRSLTQPYPLCLCEVKVEGSQKYDTFEQFVLKGNAIGDEGNVRTINQCAFVCSRDVHCVAALYNETSLSCKTFDTLDVERVSDGTATILVNGY
;
A
#
# COMPACT_ATOMS: atom_id res chain seq x y z
N MET A 1 -25.84 30.71 -15.65
CA MET A 1 -24.45 30.24 -15.51
C MET A 1 -24.47 29.07 -14.54
N PHE A 2 -24.10 27.88 -14.99
CA PHE A 2 -23.90 26.72 -14.12
C PHE A 2 -22.44 26.70 -13.70
N TYR A 3 -22.17 26.89 -12.41
CA TYR A 3 -20.87 26.52 -11.84
C TYR A 3 -20.80 24.98 -11.75
N PRO A 4 -19.67 24.34 -12.10
CA PRO A 4 -19.51 22.90 -11.90
C PRO A 4 -19.51 22.56 -10.40
N PRO A 5 -19.90 21.33 -10.01
CA PRO A 5 -19.91 20.93 -8.62
C PRO A 5 -18.48 20.76 -8.11
N PHE A 6 -18.10 21.56 -7.11
CA PHE A 6 -16.82 21.43 -6.39
C PHE A 6 -16.69 20.02 -5.79
N ARG A 7 -15.69 19.25 -6.23
CA ARG A 7 -15.31 17.99 -5.59
C ARG A 7 -14.67 18.31 -4.23
N ARG A 8 -15.22 17.74 -3.15
CA ARG A 8 -14.67 17.88 -1.80
C ARG A 8 -13.58 16.83 -1.60
N CYS A 9 -12.33 17.26 -1.43
CA CYS A 9 -11.23 16.38 -1.01
C CYS A 9 -11.33 16.09 0.51
N TRP A 10 -12.36 15.34 0.93
CA TRP A 10 -12.66 14.88 2.30
C TRP A 10 -12.94 15.98 3.37
N ASN A 11 -14.02 15.84 4.13
CA ASN A 11 -14.39 16.76 5.24
C ASN A 11 -13.29 16.74 6.35
N SER A 12 -12.98 17.81 7.10
CA SER A 12 -13.76 19.02 7.39
C SER A 12 -12.89 20.28 7.65
N SER A 13 -12.89 21.19 6.69
CA SER A 13 -12.71 22.65 6.80
C SER A 13 -12.73 23.20 5.37
N VAL A 14 -13.01 24.50 5.18
CA VAL A 14 -13.21 25.04 3.83
C VAL A 14 -11.86 25.24 3.14
N GLN A 15 -11.36 24.20 2.48
CA GLN A 15 -10.19 24.29 1.62
C GLN A 15 -10.54 23.83 0.20
N GLU A 16 -10.41 24.76 -0.74
CA GLU A 16 -10.83 24.61 -2.13
C GLU A 16 -9.74 23.87 -2.92
N CYS A 17 -10.09 22.71 -3.49
CA CYS A 17 -9.14 21.91 -4.28
C CYS A 17 -8.89 22.61 -5.63
N HIS A 18 -7.62 22.79 -5.98
CA HIS A 18 -7.17 23.49 -7.19
C HIS A 18 -6.12 22.68 -7.93
N ASN A 19 -5.74 23.08 -9.16
CA ASN A 19 -4.64 22.44 -9.87
C ASN A 19 -3.30 22.82 -9.24
N VAL A 20 -2.80 21.99 -8.34
CA VAL A 20 -1.57 22.24 -7.56
C VAL A 20 -0.30 22.12 -8.40
N ALA A 21 -0.40 21.47 -9.57
CA ALA A 21 0.69 21.35 -10.53
C ALA A 21 0.89 22.60 -11.39
N LEU A 22 -0.08 23.52 -11.45
CA LEU A 22 -0.07 24.66 -12.38
C LEU A 22 1.20 25.52 -12.23
N ARG A 23 1.96 25.61 -13.32
CA ARG A 23 3.24 26.33 -13.48
C ARG A 23 4.35 25.88 -12.54
N LYS A 24 4.24 24.70 -11.96
CA LYS A 24 5.25 24.14 -11.05
C LYS A 24 6.47 23.58 -11.78
N PRO A 25 7.65 23.52 -11.13
CA PRO A 25 8.83 22.89 -11.72
C PRO A 25 8.56 21.46 -12.17
N ALA A 26 8.62 21.24 -13.48
CA ALA A 26 8.43 19.93 -14.09
C ALA A 26 9.70 19.46 -14.79
N TYR A 27 9.91 18.15 -14.78
CA TYR A 27 11.09 17.47 -15.29
C TYR A 27 10.68 16.27 -16.14
N GLN A 28 11.52 15.91 -17.09
CA GLN A 28 11.37 14.66 -17.85
C GLN A 28 12.74 14.05 -18.08
N THR A 29 12.81 12.72 -18.21
CA THR A 29 14.08 11.97 -18.36
C THR A 29 14.94 12.51 -19.49
N ASP A 30 14.31 12.97 -20.57
CA ASP A 30 14.95 13.50 -21.76
C ASP A 30 13.96 14.39 -22.53
N THR A 31 14.47 15.39 -23.24
CA THR A 31 13.67 16.35 -24.02
C THR A 31 14.12 16.30 -25.47
N ASP A 32 13.19 16.32 -26.43
CA ASP A 32 13.54 16.57 -27.82
C ASP A 32 13.97 18.04 -28.02
N PRO A 33 15.24 18.32 -28.33
CA PRO A 33 15.74 19.69 -28.48
C PRO A 33 15.18 20.40 -29.73
N VAL A 34 14.59 19.68 -30.68
CA VAL A 34 14.06 20.23 -31.93
C VAL A 34 12.69 20.90 -31.73
N CYS A 35 11.89 20.41 -30.78
CA CYS A 35 10.46 20.76 -30.67
C CYS A 35 10.12 21.74 -29.53
N SER A 36 11.13 22.25 -28.79
CA SER A 36 10.98 23.07 -27.57
C SER A 36 10.05 22.44 -26.52
N SER A 37 9.97 21.11 -26.51
CA SER A 37 8.90 20.31 -25.91
C SER A 37 9.19 19.91 -24.46
N TYR A 38 9.58 20.92 -23.67
CA TYR A 38 10.01 20.80 -22.29
C TYR A 38 8.90 20.30 -21.36
N ALA A 39 9.28 19.64 -20.26
CA ALA A 39 8.37 19.08 -19.27
C ALA A 39 7.35 20.08 -18.70
N ILE A 40 7.73 21.36 -18.58
CA ILE A 40 6.89 22.45 -18.06
C ILE A 40 5.59 22.68 -18.84
N ARG A 41 5.54 22.25 -20.11
CA ARG A 41 4.36 22.39 -20.97
C ARG A 41 3.15 21.63 -20.43
N ALA A 42 3.36 20.42 -19.90
CA ALA A 42 2.28 19.64 -19.27
C ALA A 42 1.72 20.26 -17.98
N VAL A 43 2.17 21.44 -17.56
CA VAL A 43 1.63 22.17 -16.41
C VAL A 43 1.48 23.67 -16.69
N ASP A 44 1.51 24.11 -17.95
CA ASP A 44 1.38 25.54 -18.26
C ASP A 44 -0.07 26.07 -18.09
N GLY A 45 -1.05 25.16 -18.10
CA GLY A 45 -2.46 25.42 -17.87
C GLY A 45 -3.34 25.38 -19.12
N ASP A 46 -2.76 25.14 -20.30
CA ASP A 46 -3.49 24.96 -21.55
C ASP A 46 -3.73 23.46 -21.84
N GLU A 47 -4.99 23.04 -21.70
CA GLU A 47 -5.45 21.68 -21.96
C GLU A 47 -5.37 21.24 -23.43
N SER A 48 -4.80 22.07 -24.32
CA SER A 48 -4.76 21.81 -25.75
C SER A 48 -4.00 20.54 -26.11
N GLN A 49 -4.76 19.58 -26.62
CA GLN A 49 -4.28 18.29 -27.08
C GLN A 49 -3.60 18.34 -28.47
N LEU A 50 -3.43 19.56 -29.03
CA LEU A 50 -2.86 19.79 -30.35
C LEU A 50 -1.39 20.20 -30.21
N PHE A 51 -0.48 19.30 -30.58
CA PHE A 51 0.97 19.52 -30.49
C PHE A 51 1.45 20.82 -31.15
N SER A 52 0.80 21.23 -32.25
CA SER A 52 1.08 22.47 -32.98
C SER A 52 0.79 23.75 -32.19
N GLN A 53 0.02 23.69 -31.10
CA GLN A 53 -0.19 24.84 -30.21
C GLN A 53 0.92 25.00 -29.17
N GLY A 54 1.79 24.00 -29.01
CA GLY A 54 3.00 24.12 -28.19
C GLY A 54 2.82 23.85 -26.69
N SER A 55 1.67 23.33 -26.23
CA SER A 55 1.48 22.92 -24.81
C SER A 55 1.76 21.45 -24.51
N CYS A 56 2.23 20.65 -25.48
CA CYS A 56 2.58 19.26 -25.21
C CYS A 56 4.09 19.06 -24.98
N THR A 57 4.42 18.21 -24.00
CA THR A 57 5.75 17.65 -23.81
C THR A 57 6.09 16.69 -24.95
N HIS A 58 7.39 16.45 -25.17
CA HIS A 58 7.84 15.41 -26.10
C HIS A 58 9.25 14.96 -25.68
N PRO A 59 9.39 13.70 -25.26
CA PRO A 59 10.68 13.10 -25.00
C PRO A 59 11.34 12.71 -26.34
N TYR A 60 12.66 12.63 -26.34
CA TYR A 60 13.46 12.10 -27.45
C TYR A 60 13.48 10.56 -27.44
N ARG A 61 13.27 9.94 -26.27
CA ARG A 61 13.31 8.50 -26.02
C ARG A 61 11.94 7.96 -25.57
N SER A 62 11.76 6.68 -25.87
CA SER A 62 10.58 5.89 -25.50
C SER A 62 10.44 5.54 -24.02
N HIS A 63 11.54 5.56 -23.26
CA HIS A 63 11.55 5.18 -21.84
C HIS A 63 11.76 6.42 -20.98
N SER A 64 10.77 7.30 -21.06
CA SER A 64 10.75 8.62 -20.44
C SER A 64 9.78 8.64 -19.27
N ASN A 65 10.26 9.12 -18.12
CA ASN A 65 9.43 9.54 -17.00
C ASN A 65 9.15 11.04 -17.14
N TRP A 66 8.00 11.48 -16.64
CA TRP A 66 7.69 12.88 -16.40
C TRP A 66 7.41 13.08 -14.91
N GLU A 67 7.84 14.20 -14.35
CA GLU A 67 7.79 14.50 -12.93
C GLU A 67 7.42 15.96 -12.70
N VAL A 68 6.70 16.27 -11.62
CA VAL A 68 6.46 17.64 -11.15
C VAL A 68 6.73 17.74 -9.66
N ASP A 69 7.41 18.81 -9.24
CA ASP A 69 7.60 19.20 -7.84
C ASP A 69 6.61 20.31 -7.49
N PHE A 70 5.66 20.06 -6.59
CA PHE A 70 4.71 21.08 -6.16
C PHE A 70 5.32 22.13 -5.21
N GLU A 71 6.60 21.98 -4.84
CA GLU A 71 7.41 22.80 -3.93
C GLU A 71 6.93 22.82 -2.46
N GLY A 72 5.67 22.46 -2.23
CA GLY A 72 5.05 22.19 -0.92
C GLY A 72 4.37 20.82 -0.88
N ILE A 73 3.70 20.51 0.24
CA ILE A 73 2.97 19.24 0.41
C ILE A 73 1.48 19.46 0.28
N TYR A 74 0.86 18.64 -0.55
CA TYR A 74 -0.56 18.74 -0.90
C TYR A 74 -1.26 17.43 -0.56
N VAL A 75 -2.52 17.53 -0.11
CA VAL A 75 -3.44 16.39 -0.14
C VAL A 75 -3.91 16.28 -1.58
N ILE A 76 -3.56 15.17 -2.23
CA ILE A 76 -3.94 14.88 -3.62
C ILE A 76 -5.30 14.21 -3.63
N GLY A 77 -6.24 14.76 -4.40
CA GLY A 77 -7.59 14.19 -4.60
C GLY A 77 -7.75 13.55 -5.98
N ASN A 78 -7.18 14.15 -7.02
CA ASN A 78 -7.22 13.61 -8.39
C ASN A 78 -5.90 13.90 -9.14
N VAL A 79 -5.48 12.97 -9.99
CA VAL A 79 -4.52 13.24 -11.07
C VAL A 79 -5.20 12.99 -12.41
N LYS A 80 -5.34 14.02 -13.24
CA LYS A 80 -5.90 13.96 -14.58
C LYS A 80 -4.84 14.29 -15.62
N ILE A 81 -4.67 13.38 -16.57
CA ILE A 81 -3.68 13.46 -17.65
C ILE A 81 -4.41 13.68 -18.97
N TYR A 82 -3.95 14.65 -19.75
CA TYR A 82 -4.45 14.99 -21.09
C TYR A 82 -3.46 14.46 -22.13
N ASN A 83 -3.95 13.58 -23.00
CA ASN A 83 -3.18 12.97 -24.08
C ASN A 83 -3.06 13.92 -25.29
N ARG A 84 -2.08 13.67 -26.16
CA ARG A 84 -1.94 14.32 -27.47
C ARG A 84 -2.92 13.72 -28.48
N ARG A 85 -3.79 14.54 -29.04
CA ARG A 85 -4.84 14.14 -30.01
C ARG A 85 -4.38 14.19 -31.49
N SER A 86 -3.24 14.81 -31.78
CA SER A 86 -2.83 15.12 -33.16
C SER A 86 -2.14 13.94 -33.89
N GLY A 87 -2.78 13.39 -34.92
CA GLY A 87 -2.18 12.42 -35.85
C GLY A 87 -1.88 11.07 -35.20
N ASP A 88 -0.86 10.35 -35.72
CA ASP A 88 -0.46 9.00 -35.28
C ASP A 88 0.08 8.91 -33.84
N TRP A 89 -0.11 9.95 -33.02
CA TRP A 89 0.36 10.04 -31.65
C TRP A 89 -0.72 9.75 -30.61
N SER A 90 -2.01 9.79 -30.99
CA SER A 90 -3.12 9.56 -30.05
C SER A 90 -3.05 8.21 -29.37
N HIS A 91 -2.69 7.16 -30.10
CA HIS A 91 -2.66 5.80 -29.57
C HIS A 91 -1.41 5.46 -28.76
N LEU A 92 -0.45 6.38 -28.65
CA LEU A 92 0.87 6.08 -28.07
C LEU A 92 0.87 6.13 -26.54
N LEU A 93 0.01 6.91 -25.89
CA LEU A 93 -0.08 6.96 -24.42
C LEU A 93 -0.81 5.72 -23.89
N ARG A 94 -0.03 4.73 -23.44
CA ARG A 94 -0.51 3.43 -22.94
C ARG A 94 0.26 2.93 -21.74
N TYR A 95 -0.38 2.09 -20.91
CA TYR A 95 0.24 1.45 -19.73
C TYR A 95 0.77 2.47 -18.71
N VAL A 96 0.01 3.55 -18.51
CA VAL A 96 0.41 4.70 -17.69
C VAL A 96 0.37 4.33 -16.22
N GLU A 97 1.46 4.58 -15.51
CA GLU A 97 1.54 4.44 -14.05
C GLU A 97 1.76 5.82 -13.44
N VAL A 98 0.98 6.15 -12.41
CA VAL A 98 1.09 7.42 -11.68
C VAL A 98 1.51 7.12 -10.25
N TYR A 99 2.60 7.76 -9.85
CA TYR A 99 3.19 7.65 -8.53
C TYR A 99 3.12 8.99 -7.81
N VAL A 100 2.78 8.98 -6.52
CA VAL A 100 2.90 10.14 -5.62
C VAL A 100 4.04 9.89 -4.63
N GLY A 101 4.84 10.90 -4.34
CA GLY A 101 5.98 10.79 -3.44
C GLY A 101 6.26 12.07 -2.65
N MET A 102 6.98 11.91 -1.54
CA MET A 102 7.46 13.01 -0.71
C MET A 102 8.76 13.60 -1.23
N THR A 103 9.63 12.76 -1.81
CA THR A 103 10.92 13.16 -2.37
C THR A 103 11.07 12.60 -3.78
N ARG A 104 11.91 13.22 -4.60
CA ARG A 104 12.09 12.85 -6.00
C ARG A 104 12.53 11.40 -6.20
N ASN A 105 13.48 10.94 -5.39
CA ASN A 105 14.14 9.64 -5.52
C ASN A 105 13.76 8.64 -4.41
N GLY A 106 12.76 8.97 -3.60
CA GLY A 106 12.31 8.12 -2.49
C GLY A 106 11.37 7.00 -2.93
N THR A 107 10.79 6.32 -1.93
CA THR A 107 9.71 5.36 -2.09
C THR A 107 8.43 6.08 -2.49
N ASN A 108 8.16 6.15 -3.80
CA ASN A 108 6.93 6.75 -4.32
C ASN A 108 5.83 5.69 -4.42
N ARG A 109 4.64 6.02 -3.93
CA ARG A 109 3.45 5.14 -3.92
C ARG A 109 2.79 5.13 -5.29
N LEU A 110 2.57 3.95 -5.87
CA LEU A 110 1.73 3.80 -7.06
C LEU A 110 0.28 4.13 -6.66
N ILE A 111 -0.28 5.21 -7.20
CA ILE A 111 -1.66 5.63 -6.94
C ILE A 111 -2.65 5.19 -8.02
N GLY A 112 -2.15 4.78 -9.19
CA GLY A 112 -3.00 4.32 -10.29
C GLY A 112 -2.23 3.76 -11.48
N PHE A 113 -2.86 2.81 -12.16
CA PHE A 113 -2.36 2.18 -13.37
C PHE A 113 -3.47 2.12 -14.42
N HIS A 114 -3.20 2.60 -15.64
CA HIS A 114 -4.10 2.51 -16.78
C HIS A 114 -3.55 1.51 -17.82
N PRO A 115 -4.12 0.29 -17.92
CA PRO A 115 -3.55 -0.80 -18.73
C PRO A 115 -3.80 -0.68 -20.24
N GLY A 116 -4.51 0.35 -20.71
CA GLY A 116 -4.93 0.49 -22.09
C GLY A 116 -4.40 1.75 -22.77
N GLU A 117 -5.00 2.08 -23.91
CA GLU A 117 -4.87 3.39 -24.55
C GLU A 117 -5.62 4.46 -23.75
N VAL A 118 -4.99 5.62 -23.60
CA VAL A 118 -5.68 6.84 -23.17
C VAL A 118 -6.16 7.54 -24.45
N ASP A 119 -7.47 7.65 -24.68
CA ASP A 119 -8.01 8.36 -25.84
C ASP A 119 -7.73 9.87 -25.73
N LEU A 120 -8.57 10.61 -24.98
CA LEU A 120 -8.36 12.03 -24.72
C LEU A 120 -7.76 12.29 -23.33
N THR A 121 -8.36 11.75 -22.28
CA THR A 121 -7.90 11.97 -20.90
C THR A 121 -8.05 10.71 -20.05
N VAL A 122 -7.16 10.53 -19.08
CA VAL A 122 -7.32 9.56 -17.98
C VAL A 122 -7.34 10.31 -16.66
N SER A 123 -8.05 9.77 -15.65
CA SER A 123 -8.20 10.39 -14.33
C SER A 123 -8.08 9.34 -13.23
N PHE A 124 -7.28 9.65 -12.22
CA PHE A 124 -7.01 8.82 -11.07
C PHE A 124 -7.62 9.48 -9.83
N ASP A 125 -8.88 9.15 -9.54
CA ASP A 125 -9.66 9.68 -8.41
C ASP A 125 -9.32 8.95 -7.11
N LEU A 126 -8.64 9.64 -6.19
CA LEU A 126 -8.14 9.06 -4.95
C LEU A 126 -9.24 8.98 -3.90
N GLN A 127 -9.57 7.74 -3.51
CA GLN A 127 -10.56 7.44 -2.47
C GLN A 127 -9.93 7.41 -1.06
N THR A 128 -8.64 7.68 -0.95
CA THR A 128 -7.90 7.77 0.32
C THR A 128 -7.13 9.08 0.33
N ILE A 129 -6.90 9.64 1.52
CA ILE A 129 -5.95 10.75 1.68
C ILE A 129 -4.57 10.26 1.22
N VAL A 130 -3.97 10.96 0.26
CA VAL A 130 -2.59 10.75 -0.18
C VAL A 130 -1.88 12.09 -0.09
N TYR A 131 -0.79 12.15 0.65
CA TYR A 131 0.06 13.34 0.72
C TYR A 131 1.16 13.26 -0.32
N GLY A 132 1.50 14.38 -0.96
CA GLY A 132 2.53 14.40 -1.99
C GLY A 132 3.17 15.76 -2.19
N ARG A 133 4.48 15.72 -2.49
CA ARG A 133 5.25 16.82 -3.10
C ARG A 133 5.50 16.57 -4.57
N TRP A 134 5.73 15.31 -4.93
CA TRP A 134 6.10 14.87 -6.26
C TRP A 134 4.98 14.01 -6.85
N VAL A 135 4.60 14.30 -8.09
CA VAL A 135 3.93 13.30 -8.95
C VAL A 135 4.93 12.87 -10.02
N ARG A 136 5.10 11.56 -10.17
CA ARG A 136 5.82 10.94 -11.29
C ARG A 136 4.83 10.17 -12.15
N ILE A 137 4.84 10.45 -13.44
CA ILE A 137 4.12 9.68 -14.47
C ILE A 137 5.17 8.89 -15.23
N THR A 138 4.94 7.59 -15.35
CA THR A 138 5.79 6.66 -16.10
C THR A 138 4.92 5.66 -16.87
N ARG A 139 5.56 4.68 -17.49
CA ARG A 139 4.91 3.63 -18.27
C ARG A 139 5.46 2.29 -17.86
N ARG A 140 4.58 1.33 -17.59
CA ARG A 140 4.98 -0.07 -17.40
C ARG A 140 5.61 -0.59 -18.68
N SER A 141 6.89 -0.96 -18.63
CA SER A 141 7.61 -1.45 -19.81
C SER A 141 7.11 -2.85 -20.19
N LEU A 142 6.48 -2.96 -21.36
CA LEU A 142 5.91 -4.19 -21.91
C LEU A 142 6.50 -4.52 -23.29
N THR A 143 7.82 -4.42 -23.42
CA THR A 143 8.65 -4.72 -24.61
C THR A 143 8.53 -3.76 -25.81
N GLN A 144 7.60 -2.80 -25.83
CA GLN A 144 7.46 -1.83 -26.94
C GLN A 144 7.87 -0.38 -26.57
N PRO A 145 8.76 0.26 -27.34
CA PRO A 145 9.29 1.58 -27.05
C PRO A 145 8.36 2.72 -27.53
N TYR A 146 7.40 3.12 -26.69
CA TYR A 146 6.48 4.23 -26.98
C TYR A 146 6.73 5.47 -26.11
N PRO A 147 6.82 6.69 -26.69
CA PRO A 147 7.13 7.92 -25.95
C PRO A 147 6.03 8.37 -24.98
N LEU A 148 6.41 9.02 -23.88
CA LEU A 148 5.50 9.65 -22.91
C LEU A 148 5.21 11.11 -23.29
N CYS A 149 4.22 11.33 -24.17
CA CYS A 149 3.78 12.67 -24.59
C CYS A 149 2.55 13.09 -23.76
N LEU A 150 2.67 14.19 -23.02
CA LEU A 150 1.64 14.72 -22.11
C LEU A 150 1.31 16.16 -22.52
N CYS A 151 0.04 16.51 -22.70
CA CYS A 151 -0.37 17.86 -23.06
C CYS A 151 -0.79 18.71 -21.86
N GLU A 152 -1.34 18.10 -20.81
CA GLU A 152 -1.57 18.76 -19.51
C GLU A 152 -1.69 17.67 -18.45
N VAL A 153 -1.24 17.97 -17.23
CA VAL A 153 -1.32 17.12 -16.05
C VAL A 153 -1.91 17.97 -14.93
N LYS A 154 -3.23 17.86 -14.75
CA LYS A 154 -3.92 18.52 -13.65
C LYS A 154 -3.85 17.64 -12.42
N VAL A 155 -3.34 18.18 -11.35
CA VAL A 155 -3.33 17.52 -10.04
C VAL A 155 -4.26 18.31 -9.14
N GLU A 156 -5.48 17.82 -8.95
CA GLU A 156 -6.43 18.46 -8.04
C GLU A 156 -6.07 18.10 -6.60
N GLY A 157 -5.79 19.12 -5.80
CA GLY A 157 -5.44 18.95 -4.39
C GLY A 157 -5.57 20.23 -3.60
N SER A 158 -5.32 20.13 -2.30
CA SER A 158 -5.26 21.27 -1.39
C SER A 158 -3.89 21.35 -0.72
N GLN A 159 -3.33 22.55 -0.64
CA GLN A 159 -2.02 22.77 -0.03
C GLN A 159 -2.12 22.54 1.48
N LYS A 160 -1.41 21.53 1.99
CA LYS A 160 -1.39 21.25 3.43
C LYS A 160 -0.23 21.95 4.11
N TYR A 161 0.93 22.01 3.46
CA TYR A 161 2.16 22.62 3.96
C TYR A 161 2.91 23.33 2.82
N ASP A 162 3.57 24.46 3.11
CA ASP A 162 4.33 25.25 2.12
C ASP A 162 5.61 24.58 1.66
N THR A 163 6.22 23.73 2.49
CA THR A 163 7.45 23.01 2.17
C THR A 163 7.43 21.59 2.74
N PHE A 164 8.34 20.73 2.29
CA PHE A 164 8.49 19.37 2.85
C PHE A 164 8.94 19.41 4.31
N GLU A 165 9.75 20.39 4.67
CA GLU A 165 10.22 20.62 6.04
C GLU A 165 9.03 20.91 6.97
N GLN A 166 8.05 21.72 6.56
CA GLN A 166 6.83 21.96 7.36
C GLN A 166 6.00 20.68 7.62
N PHE A 167 5.91 19.77 6.65
CA PHE A 167 5.24 18.47 6.81
C PHE A 167 5.96 17.53 7.80
N VAL A 168 7.29 17.68 7.87
CA VAL A 168 8.22 16.90 8.70
C VAL A 168 8.34 17.41 10.14
N LEU A 169 7.83 18.60 10.43
CA LEU A 169 8.17 19.35 11.65
C LEU A 169 7.19 19.27 12.85
N ASN A 170 6.57 18.16 13.25
CA ASN A 170 6.10 16.99 12.51
C ASN A 170 6.04 15.64 13.26
N GLY A 171 6.39 15.45 14.56
CA GLY A 171 6.31 14.10 15.15
C GLY A 171 6.45 13.90 16.68
N ASN A 172 5.53 13.14 17.30
CA ASN A 172 5.76 12.55 18.64
C ASN A 172 6.75 11.39 18.51
N ALA A 173 7.89 11.49 19.19
CA ALA A 173 8.92 10.46 19.15
C ALA A 173 8.64 9.30 20.13
N ILE A 174 8.87 8.06 19.67
CA ILE A 174 8.70 6.82 20.46
C ILE A 174 10.00 6.04 20.69
N GLY A 175 11.08 6.35 19.97
CA GLY A 175 12.36 5.69 20.17
C GLY A 175 13.55 6.42 19.52
N ASP A 176 14.74 6.19 20.09
CA ASP A 176 16.04 6.67 19.60
C ASP A 176 17.00 5.46 19.61
N GLU A 177 17.48 5.01 18.44
CA GLU A 177 18.51 3.94 18.31
C GLU A 177 19.83 4.49 17.73
N GLY A 178 20.94 4.15 18.37
CA GLY A 178 22.30 4.46 17.89
C GLY A 178 22.98 3.26 17.20
N ASN A 179 24.05 3.53 16.43
CA ASN A 179 24.77 2.56 15.57
C ASN A 179 24.01 2.07 14.33
N VAL A 180 22.98 2.81 13.92
CA VAL A 180 22.26 2.56 12.67
C VAL A 180 23.12 3.07 11.51
N ARG A 181 23.69 2.13 10.72
CA ARG A 181 24.68 2.44 9.68
C ARG A 181 24.08 2.75 8.32
N THR A 182 22.79 2.48 8.12
CA THR A 182 22.09 2.74 6.85
C THR A 182 20.65 3.17 7.08
N ILE A 183 20.10 3.89 6.10
CA ILE A 183 18.67 4.23 6.04
C ILE A 183 17.76 3.00 6.15
N ASN A 184 18.14 1.87 5.55
CA ASN A 184 17.38 0.62 5.61
C ASN A 184 17.35 0.03 7.03
N GLN A 185 18.44 0.18 7.79
CA GLN A 185 18.44 -0.19 9.21
C GLN A 185 17.51 0.72 10.01
N CYS A 186 17.44 2.03 9.73
CA CYS A 186 16.48 2.92 10.39
C CYS A 186 15.02 2.57 10.03
N ALA A 187 14.75 2.23 8.76
CA ALA A 187 13.45 1.72 8.32
C ALA A 187 13.06 0.43 9.07
N PHE A 188 14.04 -0.43 9.34
CA PHE A 188 13.85 -1.63 10.13
C PHE A 188 13.45 -1.30 11.57
N VAL A 189 14.16 -0.38 12.26
CA VAL A 189 13.79 0.10 13.61
C VAL A 189 12.34 0.55 13.67
N CYS A 190 11.90 1.38 12.71
CA CYS A 190 10.50 1.82 12.64
C CYS A 190 9.54 0.64 12.48
N SER A 191 9.80 -0.25 11.51
CA SER A 191 8.91 -1.38 11.24
C SER A 191 8.85 -2.44 12.36
N ARG A 192 9.61 -2.28 13.45
CA ARG A 192 9.48 -3.11 14.66
C ARG A 192 8.38 -2.64 15.61
N ASP A 193 7.97 -1.38 15.53
CA ASP A 193 6.87 -0.84 16.33
C ASP A 193 5.65 -0.62 15.43
N VAL A 194 4.53 -1.24 15.79
CA VAL A 194 3.26 -1.14 15.06
C VAL A 194 2.67 0.28 15.10
N HIS A 195 3.09 1.10 16.05
CA HIS A 195 2.71 2.50 16.13
C HIS A 195 3.61 3.39 15.27
N CYS A 196 4.79 2.93 14.84
CA CYS A 196 5.73 3.79 14.10
C CYS A 196 5.20 4.16 12.71
N VAL A 197 4.76 5.43 12.59
CA VAL A 197 4.32 6.04 11.33
C VAL A 197 5.45 6.73 10.59
N ALA A 198 6.54 7.10 11.28
CA ALA A 198 7.70 7.71 10.63
C ALA A 198 9.02 7.40 11.35
N ALA A 199 10.13 7.41 10.61
CA ALA A 199 11.46 7.44 11.19
C ALA A 199 12.43 8.35 10.44
N LEU A 200 13.30 8.98 11.21
CA LEU A 200 14.33 9.92 10.80
C LEU A 200 15.71 9.26 10.96
N TYR A 201 16.39 9.03 9.84
CA TYR A 201 17.78 8.58 9.82
C TYR A 201 18.73 9.78 9.70
N ASN A 202 19.71 9.90 10.60
CA ASN A 202 20.77 10.91 10.50
C ASN A 202 22.09 10.24 10.06
N GLU A 203 22.57 10.61 8.86
CA GLU A 203 23.79 10.06 8.25
C GLU A 203 25.07 10.49 8.98
N THR A 204 25.05 11.64 9.66
CA THR A 204 26.22 12.20 10.35
C THR A 204 26.44 11.57 11.73
N SER A 205 25.36 11.32 12.48
CA SER A 205 25.41 10.68 13.81
C SER A 205 25.21 9.17 13.80
N LEU A 206 24.90 8.56 12.65
CA LEU A 206 24.59 7.12 12.50
C LEU A 206 23.52 6.66 13.50
N SER A 207 22.44 7.44 13.57
CA SER A 207 21.34 7.26 14.53
C SER A 207 19.99 7.31 13.83
N CYS A 208 19.02 6.61 14.40
CA CYS A 208 17.63 6.58 13.97
C CYS A 208 16.71 7.07 15.08
N LYS A 209 15.68 7.84 14.72
CA LYS A 209 14.61 8.28 15.62
C LYS A 209 13.26 7.88 15.04
N THR A 210 12.39 7.26 15.83
CA THR A 210 11.07 6.76 15.42
C THR A 210 9.94 7.58 16.03
N PHE A 211 8.79 7.65 15.35
CA PHE A 211 7.65 8.50 15.73
C PHE A 211 6.31 7.76 15.57
N ASP A 212 5.37 7.91 16.53
CA ASP A 212 4.04 7.25 16.49
C ASP A 212 2.94 8.05 15.82
N THR A 213 3.11 9.37 15.76
CA THR A 213 2.13 10.32 15.24
C THR A 213 2.90 11.51 14.68
N LEU A 214 2.29 12.25 13.76
CA LEU A 214 2.91 13.45 13.17
C LEU A 214 2.42 14.76 13.81
N ASP A 215 3.07 15.21 14.90
CA ASP A 215 3.09 16.63 15.34
C ASP A 215 4.38 17.07 16.11
N VAL A 216 4.99 18.19 15.65
CA VAL A 216 5.99 19.13 16.27
C VAL A 216 7.54 18.85 16.46
N GLU A 217 8.35 19.80 15.96
CA GLU A 217 9.71 20.36 16.29
C GLU A 217 11.10 19.67 16.14
N ARG A 218 12.04 20.51 15.65
CA ARG A 218 13.53 20.50 15.73
C ARG A 218 14.34 19.37 15.07
N VAL A 219 14.86 19.65 13.87
CA VAL A 219 16.24 19.31 13.46
C VAL A 219 16.83 20.46 12.65
N SER A 220 18.07 20.87 12.92
CA SER A 220 18.74 22.01 12.25
C SER A 220 19.77 21.61 11.18
N ASP A 221 20.01 20.31 10.97
CA ASP A 221 21.08 19.79 10.13
C ASP A 221 20.54 19.00 8.91
N GLY A 222 20.92 19.45 7.71
CA GLY A 222 20.42 18.96 6.42
C GLY A 222 21.03 17.63 5.94
N THR A 223 21.16 16.64 6.81
CA THR A 223 21.73 15.30 6.51
C THR A 223 20.81 14.15 6.94
N ALA A 224 19.53 14.43 7.12
CA ALA A 224 18.56 13.46 7.64
C ALA A 224 17.50 13.06 6.61
N THR A 225 17.21 11.76 6.50
CA THR A 225 16.19 11.21 5.60
C THR A 225 15.02 10.63 6.37
N ILE A 226 13.80 10.85 5.89
CA ILE A 226 12.56 10.44 6.56
C ILE A 226 11.85 9.34 5.77
N LEU A 227 11.40 8.35 6.52
CA LEU A 227 10.72 7.15 6.06
C LEU A 227 9.31 7.18 6.66
N VAL A 228 8.28 7.30 5.82
CA VAL A 228 6.88 7.32 6.27
C VAL A 228 6.26 5.95 6.04
N ASN A 229 5.72 5.35 7.09
CA ASN A 229 5.07 4.05 7.10
C ASN A 229 3.55 4.29 6.99
N GLU A 230 3.04 4.53 5.77
CA GLU A 230 1.61 4.84 5.54
C GLU A 230 0.72 3.61 5.82
N CYS A 231 0.21 3.49 7.04
CA CYS A 231 -0.90 2.60 7.36
C CYS A 231 -2.19 3.06 6.67
N HIS A 232 -2.81 2.18 5.90
CA HIS A 232 -4.04 2.43 5.16
C HIS A 232 -4.93 1.18 5.13
N ASN A 233 -6.19 1.29 4.67
CA ASN A 233 -7.03 0.10 4.47
C ASN A 233 -6.51 -0.76 3.31
N VAL A 234 -5.67 -1.75 3.61
CA VAL A 234 -5.02 -2.62 2.62
C VAL A 234 -5.99 -3.61 1.97
N ALA A 235 -7.17 -3.80 2.56
CA ALA A 235 -8.24 -4.64 2.03
C ALA A 235 -9.07 -3.96 0.94
N LEU A 236 -9.03 -2.62 0.83
CA LEU A 236 -9.90 -1.84 -0.06
C LEU A 236 -9.81 -2.33 -1.52
N ARG A 237 -10.95 -2.77 -2.06
CA ARG A 237 -11.17 -3.29 -3.42
C ARG A 237 -10.30 -4.50 -3.79
N LYS A 238 -9.75 -5.20 -2.80
CA LYS A 238 -8.94 -6.40 -3.01
C LYS A 238 -9.78 -7.64 -3.32
N PRO A 239 -9.21 -8.64 -4.03
CA PRO A 239 -9.87 -9.92 -4.27
C PRO A 239 -10.36 -10.56 -2.96
N ALA A 240 -11.67 -10.60 -2.78
CA ALA A 240 -12.32 -11.20 -1.63
C ALA A 240 -13.14 -12.44 -2.03
N TYR A 241 -13.18 -13.41 -1.12
CA TYR A 241 -13.81 -14.71 -1.29
C TYR A 241 -14.66 -15.05 -0.08
N GLN A 242 -15.71 -15.83 -0.30
CA GLN A 242 -16.53 -16.39 0.77
C GLN A 242 -16.91 -17.83 0.40
N THR A 243 -17.16 -18.67 1.40
CA THR A 243 -17.40 -20.12 1.20
C THR A 243 -18.55 -20.39 0.23
N ASP A 244 -19.60 -19.58 0.27
CA ASP A 244 -20.64 -19.50 -0.76
C ASP A 244 -21.28 -18.11 -0.79
N THR A 245 -22.06 -17.82 -1.83
CA THR A 245 -22.82 -16.57 -1.97
C THR A 245 -24.29 -16.92 -2.13
N ASP A 246 -25.17 -16.17 -1.48
CA ASP A 246 -26.60 -16.25 -1.75
C ASP A 246 -26.92 -15.73 -3.17
N PRO A 247 -27.39 -16.59 -4.10
CA PRO A 247 -27.68 -16.19 -5.47
C PRO A 247 -28.90 -15.26 -5.59
N VAL A 248 -29.72 -15.12 -4.54
CA VAL A 248 -30.94 -14.30 -4.55
C VAL A 248 -30.64 -12.82 -4.36
N CYS A 249 -29.64 -12.47 -3.54
CA CYS A 249 -29.35 -11.08 -3.17
C CYS A 249 -28.00 -10.53 -3.70
N SER A 250 -27.29 -11.30 -4.53
CA SER A 250 -26.01 -10.92 -5.17
C SER A 250 -24.96 -10.42 -4.17
N ALA A 251 -24.96 -10.96 -2.95
CA ALA A 251 -24.19 -10.42 -1.83
C ALA A 251 -22.78 -11.02 -1.76
N TYR A 252 -22.02 -10.81 -2.83
CA TYR A 252 -20.67 -11.31 -3.05
C TYR A 252 -19.65 -10.77 -2.01
N ALA A 253 -18.61 -11.54 -1.73
CA ALA A 253 -17.55 -11.21 -0.76
C ALA A 253 -16.90 -9.82 -0.98
N ILE A 254 -16.79 -9.36 -2.23
CA ILE A 254 -16.16 -8.09 -2.61
C ILE A 254 -16.86 -6.86 -1.99
N ARG A 255 -18.12 -7.00 -1.58
CA ARG A 255 -18.88 -5.89 -0.97
C ARG A 255 -18.31 -5.46 0.37
N ALA A 256 -17.84 -6.41 1.20
CA ALA A 256 -17.17 -6.10 2.46
C ALA A 256 -15.77 -5.45 2.31
N VAL A 257 -15.37 -5.07 1.09
CA VAL A 257 -14.15 -4.29 0.83
C VAL A 257 -14.39 -3.23 -0.26
N ASP A 258 -15.65 -2.85 -0.54
CA ASP A 258 -15.92 -1.85 -1.58
C ASP A 258 -15.63 -0.41 -1.12
N GLY A 259 -15.56 -0.21 0.20
CA GLY A 259 -15.23 1.06 0.87
C GLY A 259 -16.44 1.82 1.43
N ASP A 260 -17.67 1.30 1.28
CA ASP A 260 -18.86 1.87 1.89
C ASP A 260 -19.19 1.15 3.22
N GLU A 261 -19.02 1.86 4.34
CA GLU A 261 -19.29 1.38 5.69
C GLU A 261 -20.79 1.17 6.01
N SER A 262 -21.68 1.33 5.02
CA SER A 262 -23.12 1.23 5.20
C SER A 262 -23.57 -0.13 5.72
N GLN A 263 -23.89 -0.15 7.01
CA GLN A 263 -24.46 -1.28 7.73
C GLN A 263 -25.91 -1.63 7.34
N LEU A 264 -26.50 -0.88 6.39
CA LEU A 264 -27.84 -1.12 5.87
C LEU A 264 -27.76 -2.04 4.65
N PHE A 265 -28.23 -3.28 4.80
CA PHE A 265 -28.23 -4.28 3.73
C PHE A 265 -28.90 -3.81 2.43
N SER A 266 -29.90 -2.94 2.52
CA SER A 266 -30.60 -2.34 1.38
C SER A 266 -29.73 -1.40 0.52
N GLN A 267 -28.58 -0.93 1.00
CA GLN A 267 -27.63 -0.16 0.20
C GLN A 267 -26.73 -1.04 -0.67
N GLY A 268 -26.68 -2.35 -0.41
CA GLY A 268 -25.95 -3.30 -1.25
C GLY A 268 -24.47 -3.49 -0.92
N SER A 269 -23.90 -2.87 0.12
CA SER A 269 -22.50 -3.11 0.57
C SER A 269 -22.29 -4.31 1.51
N CYS A 270 -23.36 -4.97 1.95
CA CYS A 270 -23.20 -6.14 2.81
C CYS A 270 -23.07 -7.45 2.03
N THR A 271 -22.18 -8.32 2.48
CA THR A 271 -22.07 -9.72 2.08
C THR A 271 -23.21 -10.54 2.67
N HIS A 272 -23.54 -11.65 2.01
CA HIS A 272 -24.44 -12.66 2.53
C HIS A 272 -24.05 -14.03 1.96
N PRO A 273 -23.50 -14.92 2.80
CA PRO A 273 -23.34 -16.31 2.41
C PRO A 273 -24.70 -17.01 2.37
N TYR A 274 -24.81 -18.07 1.56
CA TYR A 274 -26.01 -18.90 1.51
C TYR A 274 -26.07 -19.86 2.71
N ARG A 275 -24.90 -20.35 3.15
CA ARG A 275 -24.77 -21.23 4.32
C ARG A 275 -24.41 -20.47 5.59
N SER A 276 -24.86 -21.08 6.67
CA SER A 276 -24.57 -20.78 8.07
C SER A 276 -23.12 -20.98 8.53
N HIS A 277 -22.31 -21.68 7.74
CA HIS A 277 -20.94 -22.06 8.08
C HIS A 277 -20.03 -21.59 6.97
N SER A 278 -19.72 -20.31 7.02
CA SER A 278 -19.06 -19.55 5.98
C SER A 278 -17.86 -18.81 6.54
N ASN A 279 -16.74 -18.96 5.85
CA ASN A 279 -15.58 -18.11 6.01
C ASN A 279 -15.67 -16.97 4.99
N TRP A 280 -15.12 -15.82 5.34
CA TRP A 280 -14.79 -14.74 4.41
C TRP A 280 -13.28 -14.53 4.41
N GLU A 281 -12.70 -14.24 3.24
CA GLU A 281 -11.26 -14.17 3.02
C GLU A 281 -10.94 -13.01 2.08
N VAL A 282 -9.80 -12.35 2.26
CA VAL A 282 -9.28 -11.33 1.33
C VAL A 282 -7.80 -11.58 1.04
N ASP A 283 -7.42 -11.41 -0.22
CA ASP A 283 -6.03 -11.46 -0.70
C ASP A 283 -5.53 -10.04 -0.99
N PHE A 284 -4.54 -9.55 -0.23
CA PHE A 284 -3.96 -8.23 -0.46
C PHE A 284 -3.00 -8.17 -1.66
N GLU A 285 -2.73 -9.31 -2.31
CA GLU A 285 -1.85 -9.52 -3.47
C GLU A 285 -0.34 -9.30 -3.22
N GLY A 286 0.01 -8.56 -2.16
CA GLY A 286 1.36 -8.40 -1.61
C GLY A 286 1.45 -8.79 -0.14
N ILE A 287 2.60 -8.57 0.50
CA ILE A 287 2.77 -8.77 1.95
C ILE A 287 2.72 -7.43 2.67
N TYR A 288 1.93 -7.37 3.74
CA TYR A 288 1.69 -6.18 4.55
C TYR A 288 2.03 -6.48 6.02
N VAL A 289 2.44 -5.44 6.75
CA VAL A 289 2.37 -5.42 8.21
C VAL A 289 0.94 -4.99 8.56
N ILE A 290 0.23 -5.80 9.34
CA ILE A 290 -1.13 -5.52 9.76
C ILE A 290 -1.10 -4.95 11.18
N GLY A 291 -1.76 -3.80 11.38
CA GLY A 291 -1.90 -3.12 12.67
C GLY A 291 -3.30 -3.26 13.27
N ASN A 292 -4.36 -3.18 12.45
CA ASN A 292 -5.74 -3.36 12.90
C ASN A 292 -6.56 -4.17 11.89
N VAL A 293 -7.52 -4.96 12.38
CA VAL A 293 -8.66 -5.43 11.57
C VAL A 293 -9.96 -4.96 12.21
N LYS A 294 -10.74 -4.16 11.48
CA LYS A 294 -12.05 -3.64 11.91
C LYS A 294 -13.15 -4.17 11.01
N ILE A 295 -14.16 -4.78 11.63
CA ILE A 295 -15.30 -5.42 10.98
C ILE A 295 -16.56 -4.61 11.27
N TYR A 296 -17.35 -4.32 10.24
CA TYR A 296 -18.63 -3.64 10.32
C TYR A 296 -19.77 -4.64 10.15
N ASN A 297 -20.65 -4.72 11.14
CA ASN A 297 -21.81 -5.61 11.16
C ASN A 297 -22.98 -5.03 10.35
N ARG A 298 -23.94 -5.88 10.00
CA ARG A 298 -25.25 -5.52 9.45
C ARG A 298 -26.18 -5.02 10.56
N ARG A 299 -26.66 -3.77 10.45
CA ARG A 299 -27.55 -3.14 11.45
C ARG A 299 -29.05 -3.43 11.22
N SER A 300 -29.44 -3.99 10.07
CA SER A 300 -30.84 -4.01 9.65
C SER A 300 -31.68 -5.17 10.23
N GLY A 301 -32.57 -4.87 11.17
CA GLY A 301 -33.63 -5.78 11.65
C GLY A 301 -33.10 -7.01 12.40
N ASP A 302 -33.81 -8.14 12.31
CA ASP A 302 -33.50 -9.41 13.00
C ASP A 302 -32.18 -10.09 12.56
N TRP A 303 -31.28 -9.36 11.89
CA TRP A 303 -30.01 -9.85 11.38
C TRP A 303 -28.78 -9.28 12.09
N SER A 304 -28.94 -8.28 12.96
CA SER A 304 -27.80 -7.69 13.69
C SER A 304 -27.12 -8.68 14.63
N HIS A 305 -27.90 -9.50 15.34
CA HIS A 305 -27.39 -10.44 16.34
C HIS A 305 -26.70 -11.70 15.76
N LEU A 306 -26.60 -11.79 14.43
CA LEU A 306 -26.10 -12.98 13.73
C LEU A 306 -24.58 -12.99 13.55
N LEU A 307 -23.94 -11.81 13.48
CA LEU A 307 -22.48 -11.72 13.51
C LEU A 307 -22.01 -11.88 14.95
N ARG A 308 -21.56 -13.09 15.26
CA ARG A 308 -21.16 -13.46 16.62
C ARG A 308 -20.11 -14.56 16.67
N ASP A 309 -19.36 -14.56 17.78
CA ASP A 309 -18.30 -15.53 18.08
C ASP A 309 -17.22 -15.52 16.98
N VAL A 310 -16.78 -14.32 16.58
CA VAL A 310 -15.95 -14.04 15.40
C VAL A 310 -14.48 -14.30 15.68
N GLU A 311 -13.81 -15.01 14.78
CA GLU A 311 -12.35 -15.21 14.78
C GLU A 311 -11.73 -14.58 13.55
N VAL A 312 -10.57 -13.94 13.74
CA VAL A 312 -9.78 -13.34 12.66
C VAL A 312 -8.41 -13.99 12.62
N TYR A 313 -8.03 -14.45 11.43
CA TYR A 313 -6.78 -15.12 11.15
C TYR A 313 -5.99 -14.36 10.09
N VAL A 314 -4.66 -14.30 10.25
CA VAL A 314 -3.74 -13.73 9.26
C VAL A 314 -2.82 -14.83 8.72
N GLY A 315 -2.58 -14.84 7.42
CA GLY A 315 -1.76 -15.85 6.75
C GLY A 315 -0.93 -15.31 5.59
N MET A 316 0.15 -16.03 5.27
CA MET A 316 0.97 -15.77 4.08
C MET A 316 0.35 -16.36 2.81
N THR A 317 -0.38 -17.47 2.95
CA THR A 317 -1.05 -18.17 1.84
C THR A 317 -2.47 -18.53 2.24
N ARG A 318 -3.35 -18.70 1.25
CA ARG A 318 -4.78 -18.97 1.49
C ARG A 318 -5.03 -20.20 2.37
N ASN A 319 -4.34 -21.31 2.06
CA ASN A 319 -4.57 -22.62 2.68
C ASN A 319 -3.43 -23.03 3.64
N GLY A 320 -2.55 -22.10 4.01
CA GLY A 320 -1.45 -22.36 4.93
C GLY A 320 -1.86 -22.31 6.40
N THR A 321 -0.86 -22.44 7.27
CA THR A 321 -1.00 -22.14 8.70
C THR A 321 -1.23 -20.65 8.88
N ASN A 322 -2.44 -20.26 9.28
CA ASN A 322 -2.80 -18.88 9.54
C ASN A 322 -2.85 -18.65 11.06
N ARG A 323 -2.21 -17.58 11.54
CA ARG A 323 -2.16 -17.19 12.95
C ARG A 323 -3.51 -16.58 13.35
N LEU A 324 -4.12 -17.08 14.43
CA LEU A 324 -5.26 -16.41 15.06
C LEU A 324 -4.77 -15.09 15.66
N ILE A 325 -5.29 -13.97 15.20
CA ILE A 325 -4.93 -12.62 15.69
C ILE A 325 -5.95 -12.04 16.66
N GLY A 326 -7.19 -12.54 16.65
CA GLY A 326 -8.26 -12.03 17.50
C GLY A 326 -9.49 -12.92 17.54
N PHE A 327 -10.20 -12.88 18.67
CA PHE A 327 -11.48 -13.56 18.89
C PHE A 327 -12.43 -12.65 19.66
N HIS A 328 -13.62 -12.43 19.13
CA HIS A 328 -14.70 -11.67 19.77
C HIS A 328 -15.83 -12.63 20.19
N PRO A 329 -15.99 -12.92 21.49
CA PRO A 329 -17.08 -13.76 21.99
C PRO A 329 -18.42 -13.03 21.97
N GLY A 330 -19.50 -13.74 21.64
CA GLY A 330 -20.84 -13.17 21.61
C GLY A 330 -21.09 -12.25 20.40
N GLU A 331 -22.15 -11.46 20.50
CA GLU A 331 -22.65 -10.55 19.45
C GLU A 331 -21.68 -9.40 19.18
N VAL A 332 -21.48 -9.08 17.90
CA VAL A 332 -20.94 -7.79 17.45
C VAL A 332 -22.12 -6.84 17.30
N ASP A 333 -22.10 -5.68 17.97
CA ASP A 333 -23.16 -4.67 17.82
C ASP A 333 -23.07 -3.99 16.44
N LEU A 334 -22.36 -2.86 16.33
CA LEU A 334 -22.12 -2.19 15.05
C LEU A 334 -20.75 -2.54 14.46
N THR A 335 -19.69 -2.53 15.27
CA THR A 335 -18.33 -2.80 14.81
C THR A 335 -17.52 -3.55 15.86
N VAL A 336 -16.55 -4.34 15.42
CA VAL A 336 -15.48 -4.88 16.28
C VAL A 336 -14.11 -4.57 15.67
N SER A 337 -13.15 -4.21 16.51
CA SER A 337 -11.75 -3.94 16.14
C SER A 337 -10.82 -4.96 16.79
N PHE A 338 -9.77 -5.34 16.09
CA PHE A 338 -8.69 -6.20 16.57
C PHE A 338 -7.35 -5.47 16.38
N ASP A 339 -6.97 -4.71 17.39
CA ASP A 339 -5.73 -3.91 17.41
C ASP A 339 -4.52 -4.79 17.79
N LEU A 340 -3.55 -4.90 16.89
CA LEU A 340 -2.45 -5.85 16.99
C LEU A 340 -1.24 -5.23 17.68
N GLN A 341 -1.08 -5.56 18.96
CA GLN A 341 0.05 -5.15 19.81
C GLN A 341 1.40 -5.81 19.45
N THR A 342 1.43 -6.64 18.41
CA THR A 342 2.64 -7.32 17.91
C THR A 342 2.64 -7.24 16.39
N ILE A 343 3.82 -7.10 15.77
CA ILE A 343 3.98 -7.18 14.32
C ILE A 343 3.34 -8.47 13.80
N VAL A 344 2.39 -8.36 12.87
CA VAL A 344 1.85 -9.50 12.12
C VAL A 344 2.01 -9.23 10.64
N TYR A 345 2.82 -10.05 9.96
CA TYR A 345 2.93 -10.03 8.51
C TYR A 345 1.86 -10.92 7.88
N GLY A 346 1.24 -10.46 6.78
CA GLY A 346 0.26 -11.24 6.06
C GLY A 346 -0.04 -10.76 4.64
N ARG A 347 -0.55 -11.70 3.85
CA ARG A 347 -1.19 -11.47 2.54
C ARG A 347 -2.69 -11.75 2.60
N TRP A 348 -3.09 -12.67 3.47
CA TRP A 348 -4.46 -13.13 3.62
C TRP A 348 -5.00 -12.77 5.00
N VAL A 349 -6.19 -12.18 5.05
CA VAL A 349 -7.05 -12.18 6.24
C VAL A 349 -8.21 -13.15 6.00
N ARG A 350 -8.50 -14.01 6.99
CA ARG A 350 -9.69 -14.86 7.04
C ARG A 350 -10.50 -14.50 8.28
N ILE A 351 -11.80 -14.27 8.07
CA ILE A 351 -12.79 -14.08 9.13
C ILE A 351 -13.70 -15.32 9.15
N THR A 352 -13.96 -15.85 10.33
CA THR A 352 -14.85 -17.02 10.53
C THR A 352 -15.60 -16.92 11.86
N ARG A 353 -16.47 -17.89 12.14
CA ARG A 353 -17.21 -18.02 13.41
C ARG A 353 -16.75 -19.29 14.13
N ARG A 354 -16.31 -19.16 15.39
CA ARG A 354 -15.88 -20.28 16.23
C ARG A 354 -16.99 -21.30 16.47
N SER A 355 -18.24 -20.84 16.55
CA SER A 355 -19.39 -21.66 16.97
C SER A 355 -20.14 -22.27 15.78
N LEU A 356 -19.87 -23.55 15.51
CA LEU A 356 -20.56 -24.33 14.48
C LEU A 356 -21.95 -24.85 14.91
N THR A 357 -22.34 -24.72 16.18
CA THR A 357 -23.60 -25.31 16.70
C THR A 357 -24.86 -24.50 16.37
N GLN A 358 -24.72 -23.20 16.07
CA GLN A 358 -25.84 -22.33 15.69
C GLN A 358 -25.67 -21.80 14.26
N PRO A 359 -26.67 -22.02 13.38
CA PRO A 359 -26.50 -21.86 11.95
C PRO A 359 -26.71 -20.40 11.48
N TYR A 360 -25.85 -19.47 11.92
CA TYR A 360 -25.94 -18.06 11.54
C TYR A 360 -24.92 -17.67 10.44
N PRO A 361 -25.34 -16.95 9.39
CA PRO A 361 -24.46 -16.54 8.29
C PRO A 361 -23.44 -15.48 8.73
N LEU A 362 -22.23 -15.52 8.14
CA LEU A 362 -21.22 -14.49 8.30
C LEU A 362 -21.52 -13.29 7.37
N CYS A 363 -22.46 -12.43 7.77
CA CYS A 363 -22.74 -11.16 7.08
C CYS A 363 -21.76 -10.07 7.52
N LEU A 364 -21.00 -9.51 6.59
CA LEU A 364 -20.03 -8.44 6.81
C LEU A 364 -20.41 -7.26 5.90
N CYS A 365 -20.48 -6.04 6.42
CA CYS A 365 -20.81 -4.85 5.63
C CYS A 365 -19.57 -4.05 5.19
N GLU A 366 -18.48 -4.12 5.94
CA GLU A 366 -17.15 -3.63 5.53
C GLU A 366 -16.12 -4.32 6.43
N VAL A 367 -14.93 -4.60 5.89
CA VAL A 367 -13.77 -5.13 6.60
C VAL A 367 -12.59 -4.23 6.25
N LYS A 368 -12.22 -3.36 7.19
CA LYS A 368 -11.03 -2.54 7.09
C LYS A 368 -9.86 -3.29 7.70
N VAL A 369 -8.77 -3.41 6.96
CA VAL A 369 -7.51 -3.94 7.47
C VAL A 369 -6.49 -2.81 7.39
N GLU A 370 -6.16 -2.22 8.52
CA GLU A 370 -5.17 -1.15 8.57
C GLU A 370 -3.77 -1.76 8.61
N GLY A 371 -2.94 -1.39 7.66
CA GLY A 371 -1.59 -1.91 7.53
C GLY A 371 -0.77 -1.17 6.50
N SER A 372 0.53 -1.48 6.44
CA SER A 372 1.47 -0.90 5.48
C SER A 372 2.11 -1.98 4.61
N GLN A 373 2.34 -1.64 3.34
CA GLN A 373 2.88 -2.59 2.37
C GLN A 373 4.38 -2.80 2.62
N LYS A 374 4.80 -4.06 2.78
CA LYS A 374 6.21 -4.43 3.02
C LYS A 374 6.87 -5.00 1.75
N TYR A 375 6.14 -5.81 0.98
CA TYR A 375 6.64 -6.45 -0.25
C TYR A 375 5.55 -6.50 -1.33
N ASP A 376 5.89 -6.24 -2.60
CA ASP A 376 4.90 -6.22 -3.69
C ASP A 376 4.37 -7.59 -4.08
N THR A 377 5.15 -8.64 -3.86
CA THR A 377 4.76 -10.03 -4.14
C THR A 377 5.24 -10.97 -3.04
N PHE A 378 4.68 -12.19 -3.01
CA PHE A 378 5.15 -13.24 -2.10
C PHE A 378 6.60 -13.64 -2.41
N GLU A 379 6.98 -13.66 -3.69
CA GLU A 379 8.36 -13.91 -4.13
C GLU A 379 9.30 -12.82 -3.63
N GLN A 380 8.93 -11.53 -3.70
CA GLN A 380 9.75 -10.46 -3.10
C GLN A 380 9.93 -10.61 -1.58
N PHE A 381 8.91 -11.09 -0.88
CA PHE A 381 9.01 -11.41 0.56
C PHE A 381 9.96 -12.59 0.81
N VAL A 382 10.00 -13.56 -0.10
CA VAL A 382 10.90 -14.73 -0.04
C VAL A 382 12.34 -14.39 -0.45
N LEU A 383 12.64 -13.21 -1.03
CA LEU A 383 13.94 -12.86 -1.62
C LEU A 383 14.66 -11.68 -0.90
N LYS A 384 14.29 -11.33 0.35
CA LYS A 384 14.75 -10.08 1.02
C LYS A 384 14.90 -10.14 2.56
N GLY A 385 15.18 -11.31 3.14
CA GLY A 385 15.31 -11.51 4.58
C GLY A 385 16.76 -11.45 5.11
N ASN A 386 16.93 -11.42 6.44
CA ASN A 386 18.25 -11.45 7.07
C ASN A 386 18.52 -12.80 7.77
N ALA A 387 19.76 -13.29 7.63
CA ALA A 387 20.25 -14.42 8.42
C ALA A 387 20.61 -13.96 9.84
N ILE A 388 20.12 -14.69 10.85
CA ILE A 388 20.34 -14.38 12.28
C ILE A 388 21.21 -15.40 13.01
N GLY A 389 21.46 -16.58 12.42
CA GLY A 389 22.36 -17.58 13.00
C GLY A 389 22.77 -18.68 12.03
N ASP A 390 23.93 -19.29 12.29
CA ASP A 390 24.49 -20.45 11.60
C ASP A 390 24.98 -21.46 12.65
N GLU A 391 24.41 -22.68 12.68
CA GLU A 391 24.86 -23.79 13.54
C GLU A 391 25.38 -24.99 12.73
N GLY A 392 26.56 -25.49 13.09
CA GLY A 392 27.14 -26.73 12.56
C GLY A 392 26.98 -27.93 13.50
N ASN A 393 27.00 -29.14 12.94
CA ASN A 393 26.74 -30.44 13.60
C ASN A 393 25.26 -30.79 13.84
N VAL A 394 24.35 -30.16 13.11
CA VAL A 394 22.93 -30.51 13.11
C VAL A 394 22.73 -31.76 12.26
N ARG A 395 22.37 -32.89 12.90
CA ARG A 395 22.31 -34.21 12.24
C ARG A 395 20.95 -34.55 11.64
N THR A 396 19.91 -33.79 11.97
CA THR A 396 18.54 -34.00 11.46
C THR A 396 17.81 -32.68 11.28
N ILE A 397 16.83 -32.68 10.38
CA ILE A 397 15.89 -31.57 10.16
C ILE A 397 15.18 -31.13 11.45
N ASN A 398 14.83 -32.08 12.34
CA ASN A 398 14.19 -31.80 13.62
C ASN A 398 15.13 -31.07 14.61
N GLN A 399 16.44 -31.31 14.53
CA GLN A 399 17.41 -30.54 15.30
C GLN A 399 17.52 -29.11 14.76
N CYS A 400 17.45 -28.89 13.45
CA CYS A 400 17.41 -27.54 12.86
C CYS A 400 16.14 -26.77 13.27
N ALA A 401 14.98 -27.44 13.28
CA ALA A 401 13.73 -26.90 13.80
C ALA A 401 13.86 -26.45 15.26
N PHE A 402 14.52 -27.25 16.10
CA PHE A 402 14.76 -26.96 17.51
C PHE A 402 15.70 -25.77 17.73
N VAL A 403 16.70 -25.57 16.87
CA VAL A 403 17.57 -24.38 16.91
C VAL A 403 16.76 -23.11 16.66
N CYS A 404 15.89 -23.13 15.65
CA CYS A 404 15.00 -22.00 15.35
C CYS A 404 14.02 -21.72 16.49
N SER A 405 13.36 -22.75 17.05
CA SER A 405 12.34 -22.55 18.09
C SER A 405 12.87 -21.98 19.42
N ARG A 406 14.20 -21.92 19.60
CA ARG A 406 14.87 -21.30 20.76
C ARG A 406 15.13 -19.80 20.60
N ASP A 407 15.05 -19.25 19.40
CA ASP A 407 15.15 -17.81 19.16
C ASP A 407 13.77 -17.25 18.82
N VAL A 408 13.28 -16.35 19.66
CA VAL A 408 11.96 -15.71 19.51
C VAL A 408 11.84 -14.85 18.25
N HIS A 409 12.95 -14.54 17.59
CA HIS A 409 12.96 -13.83 16.31
C HIS A 409 12.99 -14.78 15.12
N CYS A 410 13.26 -16.09 15.30
CA CYS A 410 13.41 -17.01 14.18
C CYS A 410 12.06 -17.38 13.54
N VAL A 411 11.86 -16.90 12.31
CA VAL A 411 10.66 -17.17 11.49
C VAL A 411 10.89 -18.33 10.54
N ALA A 412 12.14 -18.62 10.15
CA ALA A 412 12.47 -19.77 9.31
C ALA A 412 13.87 -20.34 9.57
N ALA A 413 14.06 -21.60 9.21
CA ALA A 413 15.37 -22.23 9.19
C ALA A 413 15.58 -23.09 7.93
N LEU A 414 16.81 -23.10 7.43
CA LEU A 414 17.26 -23.90 6.30
C LEU A 414 18.18 -25.01 6.82
N TYR A 415 17.78 -26.26 6.61
CA TYR A 415 18.61 -27.44 6.91
C TYR A 415 19.27 -27.94 5.63
N ASN A 416 20.59 -28.11 5.63
CA ASN A 416 21.34 -28.66 4.51
C ASN A 416 21.84 -30.09 4.83
N GLU A 417 21.33 -31.08 4.11
CA GLU A 417 21.61 -32.50 4.35
C GLU A 417 23.06 -32.90 4.01
N THR A 418 23.69 -32.18 3.08
CA THR A 418 25.05 -32.48 2.59
C THR A 418 26.13 -31.97 3.56
N SER A 419 25.90 -30.82 4.18
CA SER A 419 26.86 -30.17 5.10
C SER A 419 26.53 -30.35 6.59
N LEU A 420 25.39 -30.97 6.93
CA LEU A 420 24.91 -31.17 8.31
C LEU A 420 24.91 -29.85 9.11
N SER A 421 24.38 -28.80 8.46
CA SER A 421 24.32 -27.43 8.96
C SER A 421 22.89 -26.90 8.96
N CYS A 422 22.63 -25.98 9.88
CA CYS A 422 21.36 -25.27 10.02
C CYS A 422 21.62 -23.77 9.98
N LYS A 423 20.79 -23.03 9.25
CA LYS A 423 20.82 -21.57 9.16
C LYS A 423 19.47 -21.01 9.56
N THR A 424 19.43 -20.02 10.45
CA THR A 424 18.19 -19.41 10.96
C THR A 424 18.02 -17.99 10.45
N PHE A 425 16.75 -17.58 10.28
CA PHE A 425 16.37 -16.30 9.67
C PHE A 425 15.23 -15.62 10.46
N ASP A 426 15.31 -14.30 10.62
CA ASP A 426 14.22 -13.50 11.23
C ASP A 426 13.10 -13.17 10.25
N THR A 427 13.38 -13.34 8.96
CA THR A 427 12.56 -13.00 7.80
C THR A 427 12.97 -13.94 6.67
N LEU A 428 12.06 -14.42 5.82
CA LEU A 428 12.48 -15.35 4.75
C LEU A 428 13.38 -14.64 3.73
N ASP A 429 14.61 -15.16 3.55
CA ASP A 429 15.37 -14.98 2.31
C ASP A 429 15.74 -16.35 1.73
N VAL A 430 15.49 -16.51 0.44
CA VAL A 430 15.76 -17.70 -0.35
C VAL A 430 16.25 -17.28 -1.75
N GLU A 431 17.06 -16.23 -1.86
CA GLU A 431 17.99 -16.17 -3.00
C GLU A 431 19.04 -17.29 -2.89
N ARG A 432 18.72 -18.40 -3.58
CA ARG A 432 19.51 -19.63 -3.82
C ARG A 432 19.47 -20.71 -2.75
N VAL A 433 18.42 -21.53 -2.83
CA VAL A 433 18.62 -23.00 -2.77
C VAL A 433 18.61 -23.53 -4.20
N SER A 434 19.78 -23.51 -4.85
CA SER A 434 19.98 -24.05 -6.20
C SER A 434 20.44 -25.51 -6.23
N ASP A 435 20.57 -26.15 -5.07
CA ASP A 435 20.81 -27.59 -4.90
C ASP A 435 19.61 -28.22 -4.17
N GLY A 436 19.07 -29.31 -4.73
CA GLY A 436 17.90 -30.01 -4.20
C GLY A 436 18.14 -30.84 -2.92
N THR A 437 19.07 -30.40 -2.07
CA THR A 437 19.54 -31.10 -0.86
C THR A 437 19.31 -30.30 0.43
N ALA A 438 18.58 -29.18 0.36
CA ALA A 438 18.24 -28.37 1.52
C ALA A 438 16.71 -28.17 1.66
N THR A 439 16.21 -28.27 2.89
CA THR A 439 14.79 -28.14 3.22
C THR A 439 14.55 -26.91 4.09
N ILE A 440 13.53 -26.13 3.73
CA ILE A 440 13.10 -24.94 4.48
C ILE A 440 12.02 -25.33 5.47
N LEU A 441 12.20 -24.90 6.71
CA LEU A 441 11.25 -24.98 7.81
C LEU A 441 10.76 -23.57 8.13
N VAL A 442 9.45 -23.35 8.15
CA VAL A 442 8.85 -22.09 8.60
C VAL A 442 8.33 -22.31 10.02
N ASN A 443 8.77 -21.48 10.95
CA ASN A 443 8.44 -21.59 12.37
C ASN A 443 7.05 -20.97 12.62
N GLY A 444 6.05 -21.83 12.82
CA GLY A 444 4.69 -21.41 13.16
C GLY A 444 4.50 -21.39 14.67
N TYR A 445 4.40 -20.19 15.24
CA TYR A 445 3.88 -19.95 16.60
C TYR A 445 2.34 -19.81 16.56
#